data_AF-A0A7G1IIR4-F1
#
_entry.id   AF-A0A7G1IIR4-F1
#
_cell.length_a   1.000
_cell.length_b   1.000
_cell.length_c   1.000
_cell.angle_alpha   90.00
_cell.angle_beta   90.00
_cell.angle_gamma   90.00
#
_symmetry.space_group_name_H-M   'P 1'
#
loop_
_entity.id
_entity.type
_entity.pdbx_description
1 polymer ?
#
loop_
_entity_poly.entity_id
_entity_poly.type
_entity_poly.pdbx_seq_one_letter_code
_entity_poly.pdbx_strand_id
1 'polypeptide(L)'
;MILATIAALYAFTGFESIANAAEEMYEPERTLPKAIPVAILGVGAVYVLAVAVAMLLGSDKVFESDATVRLAAAIDDGPLRTTVVLGALISMFGINVAASFGAPRVWTALSDTRILPARLSTQNRFGVPMIAFAITASLALAFPLALRFDSVNLIGLAVIARFIQFIIVPVALVALARDTAGSHATAKRNPLTDKVLPIAAVTVSVALAVSFDYRTIFATPQGGANYFSIALMVITFLVVPAIAYLHYYRTCDR
;
A
#
# COMPACT_ATOMS: atom_id res chain seq x y z
N MET A 1 19.41 -5.55 -10.31
CA MET A 1 19.54 -5.16 -8.90
C MET A 1 18.41 -4.22 -8.47
N ILE A 2 18.31 -3.02 -9.04
CA ILE A 2 17.29 -2.00 -8.66
C ILE A 2 15.84 -2.53 -8.74
N LEU A 3 15.43 -3.10 -9.89
CA LEU A 3 14.07 -3.62 -10.08
C LEU A 3 13.67 -4.69 -9.03
N ALA A 4 14.65 -5.48 -8.56
CA ALA A 4 14.42 -6.54 -7.58
C ALA A 4 14.12 -5.96 -6.19
N THR A 5 14.80 -4.90 -5.77
CA THR A 5 14.53 -4.21 -4.51
C THR A 5 13.15 -3.56 -4.53
N ILE A 6 12.78 -2.92 -5.65
CA ILE A 6 11.46 -2.28 -5.82
C ILE A 6 10.34 -3.33 -5.74
N ALA A 7 10.49 -4.43 -6.48
CA ALA A 7 9.52 -5.53 -6.46
C ALA A 7 9.42 -6.21 -5.09
N ALA A 8 10.55 -6.37 -4.38
CA ALA A 8 10.56 -6.93 -3.02
C ALA A 8 9.85 -6.02 -2.02
N LEU A 9 10.09 -4.70 -2.07
CA LEU A 9 9.38 -3.73 -1.23
C LEU A 9 7.88 -3.70 -1.53
N TYR A 10 7.51 -3.84 -2.81
CA TYR A 10 6.12 -3.98 -3.22
C TYR A 10 5.48 -5.31 -2.81
N ALA A 11 6.25 -6.39 -2.73
CA ALA A 11 5.74 -7.69 -2.31
C ALA A 11 5.26 -7.64 -0.84
N PHE A 12 6.02 -7.00 0.05
CA PHE A 12 5.65 -6.85 1.47
C PHE A 12 4.50 -5.87 1.74
N THR A 13 3.75 -5.48 0.73
CA THR A 13 2.62 -4.56 0.88
C THR A 13 1.36 -5.30 1.33
N GLY A 14 0.54 -4.64 2.15
CA GLY A 14 -0.76 -5.15 2.57
C GLY A 14 -0.87 -5.46 4.06
N PHE A 15 0.23 -5.49 4.82
CA PHE A 15 0.15 -5.64 6.28
C PHE A 15 -0.61 -4.47 6.93
N GLU A 16 -0.58 -3.29 6.31
CA GLU A 16 -1.32 -2.11 6.73
C GLU A 16 -2.85 -2.33 6.70
N SER A 17 -3.35 -3.24 5.86
CA SER A 17 -4.77 -3.55 5.79
C SER A 17 -5.30 -4.23 7.05
N ILE A 18 -4.43 -4.86 7.85
CA ILE A 18 -4.79 -5.47 9.13
C ILE A 18 -5.32 -4.39 10.08
N ALA A 19 -4.73 -3.20 10.06
CA ALA A 19 -5.16 -2.08 10.89
C ALA A 19 -6.53 -1.52 10.46
N ASN A 20 -6.85 -1.54 9.16
CA ASN A 20 -8.16 -1.08 8.66
C ASN A 20 -9.31 -1.97 9.16
N ALA A 21 -9.03 -3.23 9.46
CA ALA A 21 -10.01 -4.18 10.00
C ALA A 21 -10.00 -4.24 11.54
N ALA A 22 -9.18 -3.41 12.21
CA ALA A 22 -9.03 -3.45 13.66
C ALA A 22 -10.35 -3.19 14.40
N GLU A 23 -11.22 -2.34 13.86
CA GLU A 23 -12.55 -2.03 14.42
C GLU A 23 -13.48 -3.25 14.42
N GLU A 24 -13.28 -4.19 13.50
CA GLU A 24 -14.08 -5.42 13.36
C GLU A 24 -13.43 -6.63 14.07
N MET A 25 -12.26 -6.47 14.68
CA MET A 25 -11.54 -7.55 15.36
C MET A 25 -12.03 -7.78 16.79
N TYR A 26 -11.99 -9.04 17.22
CA TYR A 26 -12.17 -9.41 18.63
C TYR A 26 -10.89 -9.10 19.43
N GLU A 27 -11.01 -8.32 20.50
CA GLU A 27 -9.90 -7.86 21.36
C GLU A 27 -8.67 -7.33 20.55
N PRO A 28 -8.83 -6.26 19.74
CA PRO A 28 -7.77 -5.79 18.84
C PRO A 28 -6.47 -5.45 19.57
N GLU A 29 -6.56 -4.92 20.80
CA GLU A 29 -5.40 -4.58 21.64
C GLU A 29 -4.48 -5.77 21.94
N ARG A 30 -5.02 -7.00 21.96
CA ARG A 30 -4.26 -8.22 22.27
C ARG A 30 -3.97 -9.04 21.02
N THR A 31 -4.86 -8.97 20.03
CA THR A 31 -4.77 -9.72 18.78
C THR A 31 -3.79 -9.07 17.80
N LEU A 32 -3.84 -7.74 17.60
CA LEU A 32 -2.98 -7.04 16.65
C LEU A 32 -1.47 -7.22 16.93
N PRO A 33 -0.98 -7.08 18.17
CA PRO A 33 0.45 -7.23 18.45
C PRO A 33 0.99 -8.63 18.16
N LYS A 34 0.13 -9.65 18.15
CA LYS A 34 0.49 -11.04 17.81
C LYS A 34 0.29 -11.34 16.33
N ALA A 35 -0.79 -10.84 15.75
CA ALA A 35 -1.15 -11.10 14.36
C ALA A 35 -0.15 -10.49 13.38
N ILE A 36 0.32 -9.25 13.62
CA ILE A 36 1.21 -8.54 12.70
C ILE A 36 2.56 -9.29 12.53
N PRO A 37 3.32 -9.66 13.58
CA PRO A 37 4.57 -10.40 13.41
C PRO A 37 4.38 -11.77 12.78
N VAL A 38 3.33 -12.50 13.15
CA VAL A 38 3.03 -13.82 12.60
C VAL A 38 2.73 -13.73 11.10
N ALA A 39 1.94 -12.74 10.69
CA ALA A 39 1.65 -12.51 9.27
C ALA A 39 2.91 -12.15 8.49
N ILE A 40 3.74 -11.23 9.00
CA ILE A 40 4.99 -10.80 8.33
C ILE A 40 5.97 -11.97 8.20
N LEU A 41 6.18 -12.74 9.26
CA LEU A 41 7.09 -13.90 9.24
C LEU A 41 6.56 -15.02 8.34
N GLY A 42 5.24 -15.28 8.38
CA GLY A 42 4.60 -16.26 7.52
C GLY A 42 4.75 -15.94 6.04
N VAL A 43 4.45 -14.69 5.66
CA VAL A 43 4.62 -14.21 4.27
C VAL A 43 6.10 -14.22 3.87
N GLY A 44 7.00 -13.79 4.75
CA GLY A 44 8.44 -13.85 4.52
C GLY A 44 8.94 -15.27 4.24
N ALA A 45 8.46 -16.26 5.00
CA ALA A 45 8.79 -17.67 4.76
C ALA A 45 8.29 -18.15 3.40
N VAL A 46 7.07 -17.77 3.00
CA VAL A 46 6.52 -18.10 1.67
C VAL A 46 7.38 -17.49 0.55
N TYR A 47 7.88 -16.25 0.71
CA TYR A 47 8.78 -15.65 -0.29
C TYR A 47 10.12 -16.37 -0.38
N VAL A 48 10.74 -16.74 0.74
CA VAL A 48 11.98 -17.52 0.73
C VAL A 48 11.76 -18.87 0.04
N LEU A 49 10.65 -19.55 0.32
CA LEU A 49 10.28 -20.79 -0.35
C LEU A 49 10.06 -20.59 -1.85
N ALA A 50 9.36 -19.53 -2.27
CA ALA A 50 9.14 -19.23 -3.68
C ALA A 50 10.46 -19.00 -4.44
N VAL A 51 11.41 -18.28 -3.82
CA VAL A 51 12.76 -18.09 -4.38
C VAL A 51 13.51 -19.43 -4.45
N ALA A 52 13.47 -20.25 -3.40
CA ALA A 52 14.11 -21.56 -3.39
C ALA A 52 13.54 -22.47 -4.51
N VAL A 53 12.23 -22.49 -4.69
CA VAL A 53 11.56 -23.22 -5.79
C VAL A 53 12.01 -22.67 -7.15
N ALA A 54 12.06 -21.35 -7.34
CA ALA A 54 12.54 -20.75 -8.59
C ALA A 54 13.97 -21.16 -8.93
N MET A 55 14.85 -21.25 -7.92
CA MET A 55 16.24 -21.70 -8.11
C MET A 55 16.33 -23.19 -8.47
N LEU A 56 15.45 -24.03 -7.92
CA LEU A 56 15.42 -25.47 -8.20
C LEU A 56 14.84 -25.83 -9.57
N LEU A 57 13.84 -25.09 -10.05
CA LEU A 57 13.16 -25.36 -11.34
C LEU A 57 13.92 -24.79 -12.56
N GLY A 58 15.02 -24.07 -12.34
CA GLY A 58 15.80 -23.41 -13.39
C GLY A 58 15.44 -21.94 -13.48
N SER A 59 16.34 -21.10 -12.96
CA SER A 59 16.16 -19.64 -12.89
C SER A 59 15.96 -19.00 -14.26
N ASP A 60 16.57 -19.56 -15.31
CA ASP A 60 16.62 -18.95 -16.64
C ASP A 60 15.22 -18.85 -17.27
N LYS A 61 14.43 -19.94 -17.20
CA LYS A 61 13.03 -19.96 -17.66
C LYS A 61 12.16 -18.94 -16.92
N VAL A 62 12.43 -18.71 -15.64
CA VAL A 62 11.69 -17.73 -14.81
C VAL A 62 12.08 -16.30 -15.19
N PHE A 63 13.36 -16.04 -15.45
CA PHE A 63 13.87 -14.72 -15.81
C PHE A 63 13.47 -14.27 -17.22
N GLU A 64 13.38 -15.19 -18.17
CA GLU A 64 12.99 -14.92 -19.57
C GLU A 64 11.47 -14.80 -19.75
N SER A 65 10.67 -15.24 -18.78
CA SER A 65 9.22 -15.21 -18.90
C SER A 65 8.64 -13.80 -18.69
N ASP A 66 7.75 -13.38 -19.59
CA ASP A 66 6.91 -12.18 -19.42
C ASP A 66 5.54 -12.50 -18.78
N ALA A 67 5.34 -13.73 -18.30
CA ALA A 67 4.10 -14.11 -17.65
C ALA A 67 3.90 -13.40 -16.31
N THR A 68 2.65 -13.04 -15.99
CA THR A 68 2.27 -12.48 -14.67
C THR A 68 2.71 -13.38 -13.51
N VAL A 69 2.66 -14.71 -13.72
CA VAL A 69 3.16 -15.72 -12.78
C VAL A 69 4.42 -16.35 -13.37
N ARG A 70 5.56 -15.65 -13.30
CA ARG A 70 6.83 -16.07 -13.92
C ARG A 70 7.29 -17.47 -13.50
N LEU A 71 7.04 -17.85 -12.25
CA LEU A 71 7.30 -19.20 -11.71
C LEU A 71 6.59 -20.31 -12.52
N ALA A 72 5.41 -20.04 -13.06
CA ALA A 72 4.65 -21.02 -13.84
C ALA A 72 5.34 -21.37 -15.16
N ALA A 73 6.24 -20.52 -15.68
CA ALA A 73 7.00 -20.80 -16.88
C ALA A 73 8.08 -21.88 -16.69
N ALA A 74 8.53 -22.09 -15.46
CA ALA A 74 9.50 -23.13 -15.12
C ALA A 74 8.83 -24.47 -14.76
N ILE A 75 7.50 -24.55 -14.77
CA ILE A 75 6.74 -25.77 -14.52
C ILE A 75 6.44 -26.47 -15.85
N ASP A 76 7.07 -27.62 -16.07
CA ASP A 76 6.89 -28.40 -17.31
C ASP A 76 5.57 -29.22 -17.29
N ASP A 77 5.05 -29.57 -16.11
CA ASP A 77 3.76 -30.26 -15.94
C ASP A 77 2.58 -29.31 -16.22
N GLY A 78 1.84 -29.58 -17.30
CA GLY A 78 0.72 -28.75 -17.76
C GLY A 78 -0.43 -28.60 -16.76
N PRO A 79 -0.97 -29.70 -16.19
CA PRO A 79 -1.96 -29.65 -15.11
C PRO A 79 -1.50 -28.84 -13.89
N LEU A 80 -0.28 -29.05 -13.41
CA LEU A 80 0.27 -28.34 -12.26
C LEU A 80 0.43 -26.84 -12.56
N ARG A 81 0.96 -26.50 -13.74
CA ARG A 81 1.09 -25.12 -14.22
C ARG A 81 -0.26 -24.40 -14.23
N THR A 82 -1.30 -25.05 -14.75
CA THR A 82 -2.66 -24.49 -14.82
C THR A 82 -3.22 -24.24 -13.43
N THR A 83 -3.00 -25.16 -12.49
CA THR A 83 -3.45 -25.02 -11.10
C THR A 83 -2.78 -23.83 -10.41
N VAL A 84 -1.47 -23.64 -10.60
CA VAL A 84 -0.72 -22.51 -10.04
C VAL A 84 -1.23 -21.18 -10.62
N VAL A 85 -1.44 -21.10 -11.93
CA VAL A 85 -1.96 -19.89 -12.58
C VAL A 85 -3.38 -19.57 -12.11
N LEU A 86 -4.26 -20.56 -12.03
CA LEU A 86 -5.62 -20.38 -11.52
C LEU A 86 -5.63 -19.95 -10.05
N GLY A 87 -4.78 -20.55 -9.21
CA GLY A 87 -4.62 -20.16 -7.81
C GLY A 87 -4.16 -18.70 -7.67
N ALA A 88 -3.20 -18.28 -8.49
CA ALA A 88 -2.75 -16.89 -8.53
C ALA A 88 -3.87 -15.93 -8.98
N LEU A 89 -4.65 -16.30 -10.00
CA LEU A 89 -5.79 -15.50 -10.46
C LEU A 89 -6.87 -15.35 -9.38
N ILE A 90 -7.23 -16.42 -8.69
CA ILE A 90 -8.20 -16.39 -7.59
C ILE A 90 -7.67 -15.51 -6.44
N SER A 91 -6.38 -15.64 -6.11
CA SER A 91 -5.74 -14.81 -5.09
C SER A 91 -5.74 -13.33 -5.46
N MET A 92 -5.35 -12.99 -6.69
CA MET A 92 -5.39 -11.62 -7.22
C MET A 92 -6.82 -11.06 -7.25
N PHE A 93 -7.80 -11.87 -7.60
CA PHE A 93 -9.20 -11.45 -7.54
C PHE A 93 -9.62 -11.14 -6.10
N GLY A 94 -9.27 -12.01 -5.14
CA GLY A 94 -9.58 -11.82 -3.72
C GLY A 94 -9.02 -10.51 -3.15
N ILE A 95 -7.75 -10.17 -3.45
CA ILE A 95 -7.16 -8.91 -2.97
C ILE A 95 -7.81 -7.68 -3.61
N ASN A 96 -8.21 -7.74 -4.89
CA ASN A 96 -8.92 -6.64 -5.56
C ASN A 96 -10.33 -6.44 -4.98
N VAL A 97 -11.03 -7.52 -4.66
CA VAL A 97 -12.33 -7.44 -3.97
C VAL A 97 -12.17 -6.83 -2.58
N ALA A 98 -11.18 -7.27 -1.80
CA ALA A 98 -10.90 -6.69 -0.49
C ALA A 98 -10.56 -5.19 -0.57
N ALA A 99 -9.71 -4.79 -1.51
CA ALA A 99 -9.35 -3.40 -1.74
C ALA A 99 -10.56 -2.52 -2.15
N SER A 100 -11.52 -3.09 -2.88
CA SER A 100 -12.74 -2.40 -3.31
C SER A 100 -13.65 -2.01 -2.14
N PHE A 101 -13.58 -2.73 -1.01
CA PHE A 101 -14.27 -2.34 0.23
C PHE A 101 -13.40 -1.47 1.13
N GLY A 102 -12.09 -1.73 1.18
CA GLY A 102 -11.16 -0.98 2.03
C GLY A 102 -10.99 0.49 1.63
N ALA A 103 -10.80 0.76 0.33
CA ALA A 103 -10.53 2.13 -0.15
C ALA A 103 -11.68 3.11 0.14
N PRO A 104 -12.97 2.79 -0.14
CA PRO A 104 -14.08 3.69 0.18
C PRO A 104 -14.24 3.93 1.67
N ARG A 105 -14.01 2.90 2.52
CA ARG A 105 -14.11 3.01 3.99
C ARG A 105 -13.13 4.02 4.56
N VAL A 106 -11.90 4.04 4.05
CA VAL A 106 -10.90 5.05 4.44
C VAL A 106 -11.38 6.46 4.06
N TRP A 107 -11.95 6.61 2.87
CA TRP A 107 -12.47 7.91 2.41
C TRP A 107 -13.69 8.38 3.20
N THR A 108 -14.58 7.46 3.62
CA THR A 108 -15.70 7.81 4.50
C THR A 108 -15.21 8.23 5.88
N ALA A 109 -14.22 7.53 6.46
CA ALA A 109 -13.64 7.93 7.74
C ALA A 109 -12.98 9.33 7.68
N LEU A 110 -12.33 9.66 6.56
CA LEU A 110 -11.80 11.02 6.31
C LEU A 110 -12.90 12.07 6.09
N SER A 111 -14.03 11.68 5.51
CA SER A 111 -15.21 12.53 5.35
C SER A 111 -15.89 12.82 6.69
N ASP A 112 -16.00 11.82 7.55
CA ASP A 112 -16.63 11.94 8.89
C ASP A 112 -15.80 12.84 9.83
N THR A 113 -14.49 12.91 9.61
CA THR A 113 -13.57 13.85 10.28
C THR A 113 -13.50 15.22 9.60
N ARG A 114 -14.37 15.51 8.61
CA ARG A 114 -14.45 16.76 7.82
C ARG A 114 -13.20 17.10 7.00
N ILE A 115 -12.25 16.17 6.86
CA ILE A 115 -11.06 16.35 6.01
C ILE A 115 -11.46 16.34 4.54
N LEU A 116 -12.41 15.48 4.18
CA LEU A 116 -12.99 15.39 2.85
C LEU A 116 -14.45 15.87 2.82
N PRO A 117 -15.02 16.18 1.64
CA PRO A 117 -16.40 16.63 1.54
C PRO A 117 -17.40 15.60 2.09
N ALA A 118 -18.31 16.05 2.97
CA ALA A 118 -19.32 15.22 3.64
C ALA A 118 -20.19 14.34 2.72
N ARG A 119 -20.27 14.68 1.43
CA ARG A 119 -20.98 13.86 0.43
C ARG A 119 -20.34 12.47 0.25
N LEU A 120 -19.06 12.31 0.58
CA LEU A 120 -18.35 11.03 0.42
C LEU A 120 -18.78 10.00 1.47
N SER A 121 -19.14 10.43 2.68
CA SER A 121 -19.72 9.55 3.70
C SER A 121 -21.22 9.32 3.55
N THR A 122 -21.87 9.91 2.53
CA THR A 122 -23.30 9.63 2.26
C THR A 122 -23.49 8.18 1.80
N GLN A 123 -24.17 7.41 2.64
CA GLN A 123 -24.48 6.01 2.37
C GLN A 123 -25.82 5.86 1.63
N ASN A 124 -25.93 4.83 0.79
CA ASN A 124 -27.19 4.43 0.19
C ASN A 124 -28.06 3.62 1.18
N ARG A 125 -29.24 3.17 0.74
CA ARG A 125 -30.17 2.32 1.54
C ARG A 125 -29.58 1.00 2.06
N PHE A 126 -28.43 0.57 1.54
CA PHE A 126 -27.72 -0.66 1.91
C PHE A 126 -26.47 -0.38 2.76
N GLY A 127 -26.26 0.86 3.23
CA GLY A 127 -25.08 1.23 4.02
C GLY A 127 -23.80 1.40 3.19
N VAL A 128 -23.89 1.45 1.85
CA VAL A 128 -22.72 1.54 0.97
C VAL A 128 -22.49 2.99 0.55
N PRO A 129 -21.27 3.56 0.75
CA PRO A 129 -20.92 4.90 0.31
C PRO A 129 -20.62 4.91 -1.20
N MET A 130 -21.69 4.95 -2.01
CA MET A 130 -21.59 4.77 -3.47
C MET A 130 -20.71 5.83 -4.16
N ILE A 131 -20.69 7.07 -3.66
CA ILE A 131 -19.88 8.15 -4.24
C ILE A 131 -18.40 7.88 -3.98
N ALA A 132 -18.02 7.56 -2.74
CA ALA A 132 -16.65 7.19 -2.41
C ALA A 132 -16.20 5.98 -3.24
N PHE A 133 -17.06 4.95 -3.33
CA PHE A 133 -16.80 3.76 -4.16
C PHE A 133 -16.59 4.09 -5.63
N ALA A 134 -17.47 4.89 -6.23
CA ALA A 134 -17.35 5.26 -7.64
C ALA A 134 -16.05 6.01 -7.92
N ILE A 135 -15.63 6.91 -7.03
CA ILE A 135 -14.38 7.67 -7.19
C ILE A 135 -13.17 6.75 -7.03
N THR A 136 -13.13 5.92 -5.98
CA THR A 136 -12.00 4.99 -5.76
C THR A 136 -11.89 3.97 -6.88
N ALA A 137 -13.00 3.46 -7.41
CA ALA A 137 -13.02 2.55 -8.56
C ALA A 137 -12.57 3.26 -9.84
N SER A 138 -13.02 4.50 -10.07
CA SER A 138 -12.58 5.30 -11.20
C SER A 138 -11.07 5.57 -11.15
N LEU A 139 -10.52 5.88 -9.98
CA LEU A 139 -9.08 6.04 -9.80
C LEU A 139 -8.33 4.72 -10.04
N ALA A 140 -8.82 3.61 -9.48
CA ALA A 140 -8.22 2.28 -9.69
C ALA A 140 -8.13 1.89 -11.17
N LEU A 141 -9.05 2.37 -12.03
CA LEU A 141 -9.00 2.19 -13.48
C LEU A 141 -8.15 3.28 -14.17
N ALA A 142 -8.21 4.52 -13.70
CA ALA A 142 -7.51 5.64 -14.30
C ALA A 142 -5.99 5.51 -14.18
N PHE A 143 -5.45 5.08 -13.04
CA PHE A 143 -4.00 4.97 -12.82
C PHE A 143 -3.30 3.97 -13.78
N PRO A 144 -3.78 2.71 -13.92
CA PRO A 144 -3.21 1.78 -14.90
C PRO A 144 -3.35 2.27 -16.35
N LEU A 145 -4.50 2.86 -16.69
CA LEU A 145 -4.75 3.36 -18.04
C LEU A 145 -3.86 4.56 -18.39
N ALA A 146 -3.71 5.49 -17.44
CA ALA A 146 -2.80 6.62 -17.49
C ALA A 146 -1.36 6.17 -17.78
N LEU A 147 -0.89 5.15 -17.07
CA LEU A 147 0.47 4.61 -17.19
C LEU A 147 0.60 3.53 -18.27
N ARG A 148 -0.41 3.35 -19.14
CA ARG A 148 -0.42 2.34 -20.22
C ARG A 148 -0.07 0.92 -19.74
N PHE A 149 -0.47 0.58 -18.52
CA PHE A 149 -0.18 -0.70 -17.86
C PHE A 149 1.31 -1.00 -17.68
N ASP A 150 2.16 0.04 -17.62
CA ASP A 150 3.57 -0.10 -17.26
C ASP A 150 3.70 -0.53 -15.78
N SER A 151 4.01 -1.81 -15.58
CA SER A 151 4.13 -2.42 -14.26
C SER A 151 5.28 -1.82 -13.45
N VAL A 152 6.38 -1.41 -14.07
CA VAL A 152 7.52 -0.82 -13.37
C VAL A 152 7.15 0.55 -12.80
N ASN A 153 6.50 1.39 -13.60
CA ASN A 153 6.03 2.70 -13.15
C ASN A 153 4.92 2.59 -12.10
N LEU A 154 3.98 1.65 -12.25
CA LEU A 154 2.90 1.41 -11.28
C LEU A 154 3.44 0.94 -9.93
N ILE A 155 4.33 -0.06 -9.94
CA ILE A 155 4.98 -0.58 -8.73
C ILE A 155 5.83 0.53 -8.09
N GLY A 156 6.59 1.29 -8.88
CA GLY A 156 7.40 2.41 -8.40
C GLY A 156 6.57 3.46 -7.68
N LEU A 157 5.44 3.89 -8.28
CA LEU A 157 4.52 4.84 -7.66
C LEU A 157 3.94 4.30 -6.35
N ALA A 158 3.55 3.02 -6.31
CA ALA A 158 3.02 2.37 -5.12
C ALA A 158 4.06 2.23 -3.99
N VAL A 159 5.35 2.08 -4.32
CA VAL A 159 6.46 2.06 -3.35
C VAL A 159 6.75 3.46 -2.82
N ILE A 160 6.75 4.50 -3.68
CA ILE A 160 6.87 5.90 -3.24
C ILE A 160 5.75 6.27 -2.27
N ALA A 161 4.50 5.91 -2.60
CA ALA A 161 3.35 6.12 -1.72
C ALA A 161 3.60 5.56 -0.32
N ARG A 162 4.23 4.38 -0.26
CA ARG A 162 4.52 3.69 1.00
C ARG A 162 5.68 4.29 1.75
N PHE A 163 6.72 4.79 1.10
CA PHE A 163 7.74 5.56 1.80
C PHE A 163 7.15 6.77 2.48
N ILE A 164 6.27 7.50 1.80
CA ILE A 164 5.56 8.64 2.38
C ILE A 164 4.74 8.18 3.59
N GLN A 165 3.96 7.11 3.45
CA GLN A 165 3.17 6.53 4.54
C GLN A 165 4.04 6.08 5.74
N PHE A 166 5.14 5.36 5.50
CA PHE A 166 6.03 4.86 6.55
C PHE A 166 6.89 5.93 7.20
N ILE A 167 6.99 7.12 6.62
CA ILE A 167 7.59 8.30 7.26
C ILE A 167 6.52 9.07 8.04
N ILE A 168 5.38 9.36 7.43
CA ILE A 168 4.32 10.18 8.05
C ILE A 168 3.68 9.47 9.24
N VAL A 169 3.35 8.18 9.14
CA VAL A 169 2.63 7.46 10.20
C VAL A 169 3.43 7.41 11.51
N PRO A 170 4.72 7.04 11.53
CA PRO A 170 5.48 7.06 12.78
C PRO A 170 5.74 8.47 13.30
N VAL A 171 5.92 9.47 12.42
CA VAL A 171 6.02 10.88 12.85
C VAL A 171 4.72 11.33 13.52
N ALA A 172 3.57 10.98 12.95
CA ALA A 172 2.25 11.24 13.53
C ALA A 172 2.08 10.50 14.88
N LEU A 173 2.59 9.27 15.01
CA LEU A 173 2.60 8.55 16.28
C LEU A 173 3.44 9.24 17.35
N VAL A 174 4.62 9.79 17.00
CA VAL A 174 5.43 10.59 17.94
C VAL A 174 4.71 11.88 18.33
N ALA A 175 4.03 12.54 17.40
CA ALA A 175 3.23 13.73 17.70
C ALA A 175 2.05 13.38 18.62
N LEU A 176 1.36 12.26 18.35
CA LEU A 176 0.25 11.76 19.16
C LEU A 176 0.70 11.33 20.56
N ALA A 177 1.87 10.69 20.69
CA ALA A 177 2.43 10.31 21.99
C ALA A 177 2.85 11.52 22.85
N ARG A 178 3.11 12.66 22.22
CA ARG A 178 3.38 13.94 22.90
C ARG A 178 2.08 14.67 23.27
N ASP A 179 1.02 14.48 22.48
CA ASP A 179 -0.28 15.03 22.80
C ASP A 179 -0.88 14.33 24.03
N THR A 180 -1.20 15.12 25.05
CA THR A 180 -1.75 14.63 26.33
C THR A 180 -3.18 15.11 26.52
N ALA A 181 -3.81 15.69 25.48
CA ALA A 181 -5.20 16.15 25.53
C ALA A 181 -6.19 15.10 24.99
N GLY A 182 -7.32 14.95 25.69
CA GLY A 182 -8.48 14.17 25.22
C GLY A 182 -8.41 12.65 25.47
N SER A 183 -9.18 11.89 24.68
CA SER A 183 -9.34 10.42 24.81
C SER A 183 -8.06 9.61 24.58
N HIS A 184 -6.99 10.24 24.09
CA HIS A 184 -5.69 9.61 23.82
C HIS A 184 -4.81 9.47 25.08
N ALA A 185 -5.20 10.10 26.19
CA ALA A 185 -4.46 10.03 27.46
C ALA A 185 -4.55 8.66 28.17
N THR A 186 -5.51 7.81 27.81
CA THR A 186 -5.72 6.46 28.38
C THR A 186 -4.86 5.37 27.72
N ALA A 187 -4.15 5.68 26.63
CA ALA A 187 -3.27 4.72 25.97
C ALA A 187 -2.11 4.31 26.88
N LYS A 188 -1.84 3.01 26.99
CA LYS A 188 -0.78 2.46 27.84
C LYS A 188 0.59 2.84 27.27
N ARG A 189 1.18 3.90 27.82
CA ARG A 189 2.47 4.45 27.35
C ARG A 189 3.60 3.45 27.54
N ASN A 190 4.35 3.21 26.47
CA ASN A 190 5.57 2.40 26.53
C ASN A 190 6.66 3.12 25.73
N PRO A 191 7.76 3.57 26.35
CA PRO A 191 8.82 4.30 25.66
C PRO A 191 9.42 3.54 24.46
N LEU A 192 9.34 2.20 24.47
CA LEU A 192 9.76 1.38 23.33
C LEU A 192 8.83 1.55 22.13
N THR A 193 7.51 1.58 22.35
CA THR A 193 6.48 1.74 21.32
C THR A 193 6.28 3.19 20.90
N ASP A 194 6.45 4.14 21.82
CA ASP A 194 6.11 5.55 21.59
C ASP A 194 7.30 6.37 21.05
N LYS A 195 8.54 5.88 21.20
CA LYS A 195 9.75 6.60 20.78
C LYS A 195 10.73 5.75 19.97
N VAL A 196 11.13 4.58 20.48
CA VAL A 196 12.18 3.77 19.83
C VAL A 196 11.70 3.20 18.50
N LEU A 197 10.54 2.53 18.50
CA LEU A 197 9.97 1.94 17.29
C LEU A 197 9.66 2.99 16.20
N PRO A 198 9.04 4.15 16.51
CA PRO A 198 8.79 5.17 15.50
C PRO A 198 10.06 5.78 14.92
N ILE A 199 11.05 6.10 15.76
CA ILE A 199 12.33 6.68 15.29
C ILE A 199 13.08 5.67 14.42
N ALA A 200 13.12 4.39 14.82
CA ALA A 200 13.71 3.33 14.03
C ALA A 200 12.99 3.18 12.68
N ALA A 201 11.65 3.18 12.67
CA ALA A 201 10.84 3.08 11.45
C ALA A 201 11.11 4.24 10.48
N VAL A 202 11.15 5.49 10.97
CA VAL A 202 11.49 6.66 10.15
C VAL A 202 12.90 6.54 9.61
N THR A 203 13.87 6.18 10.45
CA THR A 203 15.28 6.06 10.04
C THR A 203 15.45 5.04 8.93
N VAL A 204 14.87 3.84 9.09
CA VAL A 204 14.91 2.78 8.08
C VAL A 204 14.18 3.20 6.81
N SER A 205 13.01 3.83 6.93
CA SER A 205 12.21 4.26 5.78
C SER A 205 12.89 5.38 4.99
N VAL A 206 13.54 6.34 5.66
CA VAL A 206 14.35 7.38 5.01
C VAL A 206 15.59 6.78 4.35
N ALA A 207 16.29 5.86 5.02
CA ALA A 207 17.45 5.18 4.44
C ALA A 207 17.08 4.40 3.16
N LEU A 208 15.95 3.68 3.18
CA LEU A 208 15.44 2.95 2.02
C LEU A 208 14.96 3.91 0.92
N ALA A 209 14.30 5.01 1.27
CA ALA A 209 13.87 6.02 0.31
C ALA A 209 15.06 6.70 -0.38
N VAL A 210 16.13 7.05 0.35
CA VAL A 210 17.35 7.63 -0.22
C VAL A 210 18.09 6.62 -1.10
N SER A 211 18.07 5.34 -0.73
CA SER A 211 18.67 4.26 -1.52
C SER A 211 17.85 3.88 -2.75
N PHE A 212 16.62 4.39 -2.86
CA PHE A 212 15.71 4.09 -3.96
C PHE A 212 16.15 4.83 -5.22
N ASP A 213 16.36 4.09 -6.32
CA ASP A 213 16.73 4.70 -7.59
C ASP A 213 15.49 5.24 -8.33
N TYR A 214 15.26 6.53 -8.12
CA TYR A 214 14.17 7.28 -8.74
C TYR A 214 14.29 7.41 -10.27
N ARG A 215 15.44 7.09 -10.88
CA ARG A 215 15.61 7.16 -12.34
C ARG A 215 14.63 6.24 -13.07
N THR A 216 14.29 5.11 -12.46
CA THR A 216 13.32 4.15 -13.03
C THR A 216 11.92 4.72 -13.22
N ILE A 217 11.57 5.79 -12.48
CA ILE A 217 10.25 6.43 -12.52
C ILE A 217 10.32 7.77 -13.27
N PHE A 218 11.39 8.53 -13.06
CA PHE A 218 11.53 9.88 -13.61
C PHE A 218 12.23 9.94 -14.97
N ALA A 219 12.86 8.86 -15.44
CA ALA A 219 13.43 8.79 -16.77
C ALA A 219 12.64 7.81 -17.65
N THR A 220 12.39 8.22 -18.90
CA THR A 220 11.92 7.29 -19.93
C THR A 220 13.07 6.37 -20.37
N PRO A 221 12.77 5.20 -20.96
CA PRO A 221 13.80 4.31 -21.52
C PRO A 221 14.72 4.98 -22.57
N GLN A 222 14.29 6.14 -23.10
CA GLN A 222 15.00 6.95 -24.09
C GLN A 222 15.88 8.05 -23.46
N GLY A 223 15.97 8.12 -22.12
CA GLY A 223 16.80 9.08 -21.40
C GLY A 223 16.19 10.47 -21.17
N GLY A 224 14.92 10.69 -21.57
CA GLY A 224 14.19 11.93 -21.31
C GLY A 224 13.45 11.90 -19.97
N ALA A 225 13.06 13.06 -19.44
CA ALA A 225 12.23 13.11 -18.23
C ALA A 225 10.82 12.56 -18.50
N ASN A 226 10.35 11.67 -17.64
CA ASN A 226 8.99 11.15 -17.67
C ASN A 226 8.03 12.16 -17.03
N TYR A 227 7.72 13.23 -17.78
CA TYR A 227 6.82 14.29 -17.33
C TYR A 227 5.44 13.77 -16.90
N PHE A 228 5.00 12.65 -17.47
CA PHE A 228 3.72 12.04 -17.12
C PHE A 228 3.73 11.46 -15.70
N SER A 229 4.69 10.59 -15.38
CA SER A 229 4.84 10.04 -14.03
C SER A 229 5.13 11.12 -13.00
N ILE A 230 5.95 12.13 -13.36
CA ILE A 230 6.23 13.29 -12.49
C ILE A 230 4.94 14.06 -12.18
N ALA A 231 4.17 14.43 -13.20
CA ALA A 231 2.93 15.18 -13.02
C ALA A 231 1.93 14.39 -12.18
N LEU A 232 1.77 13.09 -12.45
CA LEU A 232 0.87 12.22 -11.69
C LEU A 232 1.27 12.12 -10.22
N MET A 233 2.57 12.03 -9.93
CA MET A 233 3.11 11.99 -8.57
C MET A 233 2.89 13.33 -7.85
N VAL A 234 3.16 14.46 -8.50
CA VAL A 234 2.90 15.80 -7.95
C VAL A 234 1.41 15.99 -7.65
N ILE A 235 0.54 15.58 -8.58
CA ILE A 235 -0.90 15.67 -8.39
C ILE A 235 -1.33 14.82 -7.19
N THR A 236 -0.86 13.58 -7.11
CA THR A 236 -1.30 12.62 -6.10
C THR A 236 -0.78 12.94 -4.70
N PHE A 237 0.48 13.37 -4.55
CA PHE A 237 1.12 13.55 -3.25
C PHE A 237 1.23 15.00 -2.77
N LEU A 238 1.09 15.98 -3.66
CA LEU A 238 1.12 17.40 -3.28
C LEU A 238 -0.24 18.07 -3.49
N VAL A 239 -0.80 17.98 -4.70
CA VAL A 239 -2.02 18.73 -5.04
C VAL A 239 -3.24 18.19 -4.29
N VAL A 240 -3.47 16.88 -4.32
CA VAL A 240 -4.64 16.26 -3.66
C VAL A 240 -4.62 16.50 -2.13
N PRO A 241 -3.51 16.24 -1.41
CA PRO A 241 -3.43 16.55 0.02
C PRO A 241 -3.56 18.05 0.32
N ALA A 242 -2.99 18.93 -0.51
CA ALA A 242 -3.11 20.38 -0.32
C ALA A 242 -4.57 20.86 -0.49
N ILE A 243 -5.29 20.34 -1.49
CA ILE A 243 -6.72 20.63 -1.69
C ILE A 243 -7.54 20.14 -0.49
N ALA A 244 -7.27 18.91 0.00
CA ALA A 244 -7.93 18.38 1.19
C ALA A 244 -7.65 19.24 2.43
N TYR A 245 -6.41 19.67 2.63
CA TYR A 245 -6.02 20.57 3.72
C TYR A 245 -6.72 21.93 3.65
N LEU A 246 -6.79 22.54 2.46
CA LEU A 246 -7.52 23.78 2.24
C LEU A 246 -9.03 23.62 2.47
N HIS A 247 -9.60 22.46 2.11
CA HIS A 247 -11.00 22.16 2.38
C HIS A 247 -11.26 22.06 3.88
N TYR A 248 -10.44 21.29 4.59
CA TYR A 248 -10.50 21.12 6.04
C TYR A 248 -10.44 22.45 6.81
N TYR A 249 -9.52 23.34 6.44
CA TYR A 249 -9.40 24.65 7.10
C TYR A 249 -10.67 25.51 6.89
N ARG A 250 -11.24 25.48 5.68
CA ARG A 250 -12.47 26.23 5.36
C ARG A 250 -13.73 25.70 6.05
N THR A 251 -13.76 24.42 6.43
CA THR A 251 -14.90 23.78 7.10
C THR A 251 -14.80 23.77 8.62
N CYS A 252 -13.59 23.89 9.19
CA CYS A 252 -13.37 24.01 10.63
C CYS A 252 -13.51 25.45 11.17
N ASP A 253 -13.28 26.48 10.34
CA ASP A 253 -13.49 27.90 10.70
C ASP A 253 -14.97 28.36 10.63
N ARG A 254 -15.93 27.42 10.55
CA ARG A 254 -17.39 27.66 10.56
C ARG A 254 -18.07 26.82 11.62
#